data_AF-A0A7C4JN00-F1
#
_entry.id   AF-A0A7C4JN00-F1
#
_cell.length_a   1.000
_cell.length_b   1.000
_cell.length_c   1.000
_cell.angle_alpha   90.00
_cell.angle_beta   90.00
_cell.angle_gamma   90.00
#
_symmetry.space_group_name_H-M   'P 1'
#
loop_
_entity.id
_entity.type
_entity.pdbx_description
1 polymer ?
#
loop_
_entity_poly.entity_id
_entity_poly.type
_entity_poly.pdbx_seq_one_letter_code
_entity_poly.pdbx_strand_id
1 'polypeptide(L)'
;MNLRELPVPKYVLDNLAKKNVTELYPPQEEAIKAGILEGENIILSTPTASGKTLAALLAASTHLSRGGKVLYLVPLRALASEKIVEINDILCTGSSFKSAISTGDYDSSDPWLQTFDIIVSTNEKADSLLRHGAQWIKDISLVILDELHLVNDSERGPTLEIVITRLRRILPKAQYIGLSATISNAEDLGEWLNAKVIKSDWRPVPLKEGVLTDSTIEFEDGEIKELNVLHKNVVVNAILNIVEEGGQVLVFASTRKKAEDYAYKIAQAFNERLDIISWEEREMLREYSTELISEERSGFTENLARLVEAGAAFHHAGLASYHRKIIEEAFRNRVLKTVVATPTLAAGVNLPARMVLITEVK
;
A
#
# COMPACT_ATOMS: atom_id res chain seq x y z
N MET A 1 9.51 10.62 -20.00
CA MET A 1 9.62 12.06 -19.71
C MET A 1 10.72 12.25 -18.68
N ASN A 2 11.70 13.12 -18.94
CA ASN A 2 12.79 13.35 -18.01
C ASN A 2 12.27 14.15 -16.80
N LEU A 3 12.47 13.64 -15.58
CA LEU A 3 12.04 14.32 -14.34
C LEU A 3 12.57 15.75 -14.23
N ARG A 4 13.77 16.03 -14.77
CA ARG A 4 14.41 17.36 -14.69
C ARG A 4 13.69 18.44 -15.49
N GLU A 5 12.82 18.06 -16.41
CA GLU A 5 12.04 18.98 -17.24
C GLU A 5 10.69 19.33 -16.61
N LEU A 6 10.34 18.72 -15.48
CA LEU A 6 9.07 18.97 -14.80
C LEU A 6 9.05 20.37 -14.16
N PRO A 7 7.92 21.10 -14.24
CA PRO A 7 7.75 22.41 -13.64
C PRO A 7 7.48 22.31 -12.13
N VAL A 8 8.32 21.57 -11.41
CA VAL A 8 8.24 21.35 -9.95
C VAL A 8 9.49 21.89 -9.25
N PRO A 9 9.44 22.18 -7.94
CA PRO A 9 10.58 22.72 -7.23
C PRO A 9 11.82 21.82 -7.27
N LYS A 10 13.00 22.43 -7.38
CA LYS A 10 14.27 21.70 -7.45
C LYS A 10 14.49 20.74 -6.28
N TYR A 11 14.11 21.11 -5.06
CA TYR A 11 14.30 20.26 -3.88
C TYR A 11 13.51 18.94 -4.00
N VAL A 12 12.34 18.95 -4.66
CA VAL A 12 11.53 17.75 -4.91
C VAL A 12 12.27 16.82 -5.86
N LEU A 13 12.82 17.36 -6.95
CA LEU A 13 13.63 16.59 -7.91
C LEU A 13 14.87 15.98 -7.25
N ASP A 14 15.55 16.75 -6.39
CA ASP A 14 16.71 16.27 -5.65
C ASP A 14 16.33 15.14 -4.67
N ASN A 15 15.18 15.23 -4.02
CA ASN A 15 14.67 14.17 -3.11
C ASN A 15 14.25 12.92 -3.88
N LEU A 16 13.61 13.05 -5.04
CA LEU A 16 13.27 11.93 -5.91
C LEU A 16 14.53 11.21 -6.42
N ALA A 17 15.56 11.96 -6.81
CA ALA A 17 16.84 11.40 -7.23
C ALA A 17 17.51 10.59 -6.12
N LYS A 18 17.47 11.05 -4.86
CA LYS A 18 17.97 10.28 -3.69
C LYS A 18 17.22 8.97 -3.47
N LYS A 19 15.95 8.90 -3.90
CA LYS A 19 15.13 7.68 -3.89
C LYS A 19 15.30 6.83 -5.15
N ASN A 20 16.28 7.12 -6.00
CA ASN A 20 16.52 6.45 -7.29
C ASN A 20 15.32 6.54 -8.26
N VAL A 21 14.49 7.56 -8.12
CA VAL A 21 13.41 7.85 -9.08
C VAL A 21 14.01 8.76 -10.15
N THR A 22 14.30 8.19 -11.32
CA THR A 22 14.95 8.90 -12.45
C THR A 22 14.02 9.14 -13.63
N GLU A 23 12.96 8.34 -13.75
CA GLU A 23 11.99 8.40 -14.84
C GLU A 23 10.58 8.25 -14.29
N LEU A 24 9.62 8.81 -15.03
CA LEU A 24 8.20 8.63 -14.75
C LEU A 24 7.68 7.38 -15.43
N TYR A 25 6.73 6.73 -14.77
CA TYR A 25 5.95 5.66 -15.37
C TYR A 25 4.92 6.21 -16.35
N PRO A 26 4.51 5.43 -17.37
CA PRO A 26 3.56 5.89 -18.38
C PRO A 26 2.27 6.52 -17.81
N PRO A 27 1.61 5.95 -16.78
CA PRO A 27 0.41 6.59 -16.24
C PRO A 27 0.66 7.92 -15.53
N GLN A 28 1.87 8.11 -14.98
CA GLN A 28 2.27 9.39 -14.37
C GLN A 28 2.49 10.45 -15.45
N GLU A 29 3.09 10.09 -16.59
CA GLU A 29 3.25 11.00 -17.72
C GLU A 29 1.91 11.40 -18.33
N GLU A 30 0.99 10.46 -18.45
CA GLU A 30 -0.39 10.73 -18.90
C GLU A 30 -1.09 11.70 -17.96
N ALA A 31 -0.94 11.54 -16.64
CA ALA A 31 -1.46 12.48 -15.65
C ALA A 31 -0.91 13.89 -15.81
N ILE A 32 0.39 14.02 -16.05
CA ILE A 32 1.02 15.32 -16.29
C ILE A 32 0.51 15.94 -17.58
N LYS A 33 0.45 15.19 -18.68
CA LYS A 33 -0.10 15.66 -19.96
C LYS A 33 -1.57 16.05 -19.87
N ALA A 34 -2.34 15.40 -19.00
CA ALA A 34 -3.76 15.70 -18.78
C ALA A 34 -4.00 16.98 -17.97
N GLY A 35 -2.96 17.55 -17.35
CA GLY A 35 -3.01 18.82 -16.65
C GLY A 35 -2.91 18.74 -15.13
N ILE A 36 -2.39 17.64 -14.55
CA ILE A 36 -2.36 17.46 -13.08
C ILE A 36 -1.55 18.54 -12.36
N LEU A 37 -0.56 19.15 -13.01
CA LEU A 37 0.28 20.22 -12.43
C LEU A 37 -0.33 21.61 -12.67
N GLU A 38 -1.28 21.70 -13.60
CA GLU A 38 -1.97 22.92 -14.03
C GLU A 38 -3.25 23.17 -13.22
N GLY A 39 -3.64 22.21 -12.37
CA GLY A 39 -4.81 22.33 -11.49
C GLY A 39 -6.05 21.59 -12.02
N GLU A 40 -5.93 20.78 -13.07
CA GLU A 40 -7.03 19.97 -13.57
C GLU A 40 -7.38 18.85 -12.59
N ASN A 41 -8.66 18.65 -12.30
CA ASN A 41 -9.09 17.50 -11.50
C ASN A 41 -8.82 16.22 -12.30
N ILE A 42 -8.20 15.23 -11.68
CA ILE A 42 -7.82 13.97 -12.35
C ILE A 42 -8.19 12.78 -11.47
N ILE A 43 -8.74 11.74 -12.09
CA ILE A 43 -8.84 10.41 -11.49
C ILE A 43 -7.84 9.51 -12.18
N LEU A 44 -6.84 9.05 -11.43
CA LEU A 44 -5.85 8.10 -11.90
C LEU A 44 -6.28 6.69 -11.48
N SER A 45 -6.95 5.98 -12.39
CA SER A 45 -7.42 4.60 -12.21
C SER A 45 -6.43 3.63 -12.83
N THR A 46 -5.52 3.12 -12.01
CA THR A 46 -4.43 2.26 -12.46
C THR A 46 -4.12 1.21 -11.38
N PRO A 47 -3.50 0.07 -11.74
CA PRO A 47 -3.10 -0.92 -10.76
C PRO A 47 -2.24 -0.38 -9.60
N THR A 48 -2.25 -1.07 -8.47
CA THR A 48 -1.31 -0.78 -7.37
C THR A 48 0.13 -0.96 -7.85
N ALA A 49 1.06 -0.20 -7.28
CA ALA A 49 2.48 -0.13 -7.68
C ALA A 49 2.78 0.60 -9.02
N SER A 50 1.79 1.13 -9.74
CA SER A 50 1.99 2.01 -10.92
C SER A 50 2.49 3.43 -10.57
N GLY A 51 2.75 3.70 -9.29
CA GLY A 51 3.27 4.98 -8.82
C GLY A 51 2.24 6.12 -8.79
N LYS A 52 0.95 5.81 -8.60
CA LYS A 52 -0.14 6.80 -8.46
C LYS A 52 0.17 7.95 -7.50
N THR A 53 0.70 7.60 -6.32
CA THR A 53 1.03 8.56 -5.26
C THR A 53 2.04 9.60 -5.73
N LEU A 54 3.04 9.23 -6.53
CA LEU A 54 4.05 10.18 -7.02
C LEU A 54 3.42 11.28 -7.88
N ALA A 55 2.49 10.96 -8.78
CA ALA A 55 1.81 11.97 -9.59
C ALA A 55 1.05 13.00 -8.72
N ALA A 56 0.37 12.53 -7.67
CA ALA A 56 -0.30 13.40 -6.71
C ALA A 56 0.67 14.25 -5.88
N LEU A 57 1.82 13.70 -5.47
CA LEU A 57 2.84 14.45 -4.73
C LEU A 57 3.51 15.53 -5.60
N LEU A 58 3.72 15.27 -6.90
CA LEU A 58 4.19 16.29 -7.84
C LEU A 58 3.19 17.45 -7.93
N ALA A 59 1.90 17.16 -8.05
CA ALA A 59 0.85 18.19 -8.02
C ALA A 59 0.82 18.96 -6.68
N ALA A 60 0.94 18.24 -5.56
CA ALA A 60 1.04 18.85 -4.23
C ALA A 60 2.21 19.83 -4.13
N SER A 61 3.38 19.49 -4.70
CA SER A 61 4.54 20.40 -4.71
C SER A 61 4.27 21.73 -5.43
N THR A 62 3.50 21.69 -6.52
CA THR A 62 3.09 22.87 -7.27
C THR A 62 2.13 23.73 -6.46
N HIS A 63 1.18 23.12 -5.76
CA HIS A 63 0.25 23.81 -4.88
C HIS A 63 0.95 24.48 -3.69
N LEU A 64 1.86 23.77 -3.04
CA LEU A 64 2.65 24.29 -1.91
C LEU A 64 3.51 25.48 -2.34
N SER A 65 4.13 25.43 -3.52
CA SER A 65 4.93 26.52 -4.06
C SER A 65 4.13 27.79 -4.36
N ARG A 66 2.81 27.65 -4.54
CA ARG A 66 1.87 28.76 -4.72
C ARG A 66 1.24 29.24 -3.39
N GLY A 67 1.71 28.71 -2.25
CA GLY A 67 1.20 29.04 -0.91
C GLY A 67 -0.11 28.34 -0.54
N GLY A 68 -0.50 27.30 -1.28
CA GLY A 68 -1.70 26.52 -1.01
C GLY A 68 -1.50 25.44 0.05
N LYS A 69 -2.58 25.03 0.72
CA LYS A 69 -2.60 23.89 1.66
C LYS A 69 -3.10 22.62 0.97
N VAL A 70 -2.60 21.46 1.38
CA VAL A 70 -2.92 20.14 0.81
C VAL A 70 -3.61 19.25 1.86
N LEU A 71 -4.74 18.65 1.50
CA LEU A 71 -5.41 17.61 2.27
C LEU A 71 -5.26 16.26 1.55
N TYR A 72 -4.62 15.29 2.19
CA TYR A 72 -4.44 13.94 1.68
C TYR A 72 -5.33 12.99 2.50
N LEU A 73 -6.36 12.44 1.86
CA LEU A 73 -7.29 11.52 2.49
C LEU A 73 -6.87 10.06 2.23
N VAL A 74 -6.89 9.26 3.29
CA VAL A 74 -6.59 7.82 3.24
C VAL A 74 -7.71 7.02 3.93
N PRO A 75 -7.91 5.74 3.57
CA PRO A 75 -8.97 4.94 4.20
C PRO A 75 -8.57 4.30 5.54
N LEU A 76 -7.28 4.25 5.87
CA LEU A 76 -6.78 3.55 7.06
C LEU A 76 -5.72 4.37 7.78
N ARG A 77 -5.70 4.25 9.12
CA ARG A 77 -4.65 4.85 9.97
C ARG A 77 -3.25 4.38 9.61
N ALA A 78 -3.08 3.09 9.30
CA ALA A 78 -1.79 2.54 8.90
C ALA A 78 -1.26 3.21 7.62
N LEU A 79 -2.14 3.42 6.63
CA LEU A 79 -1.80 4.15 5.40
C LEU A 79 -1.47 5.61 5.67
N ALA A 80 -2.13 6.26 6.64
CA ALA A 80 -1.77 7.63 7.03
C ALA A 80 -0.32 7.72 7.54
N SER A 81 0.06 6.77 8.41
CA SER A 81 1.42 6.65 8.93
C SER A 81 2.44 6.36 7.84
N GLU A 82 2.09 5.57 6.83
CA GLU A 82 2.96 5.32 5.68
C GLU A 82 3.11 6.59 4.82
N LYS A 83 1.98 7.23 4.46
CA LYS A 83 1.98 8.40 3.55
C LYS A 83 2.68 9.60 4.16
N ILE A 84 2.62 9.82 5.49
CA ILE A 84 3.33 10.96 6.09
C ILE A 84 4.85 10.85 5.93
N VAL A 85 5.41 9.63 6.01
CA VAL A 85 6.85 9.41 5.85
C VAL A 85 7.24 9.73 4.41
N GLU A 86 6.49 9.20 3.45
CA GLU A 86 6.73 9.47 2.03
C GLU A 86 6.61 10.96 1.68
N ILE A 87 5.58 11.64 2.21
CA ILE A 87 5.37 13.08 2.07
C ILE A 87 6.54 13.86 2.67
N ASN A 88 7.01 13.51 3.87
CA ASN A 88 8.11 14.21 4.51
C ASN A 88 9.41 14.07 3.72
N ASP A 89 9.69 12.88 3.21
CA ASP A 89 10.89 12.61 2.42
C ASP A 89 10.90 13.40 1.11
N ILE A 90 9.75 13.52 0.44
CA ILE A 90 9.66 14.11 -0.90
C ILE A 90 9.40 15.62 -0.84
N LEU A 91 8.43 16.04 -0.02
CA LEU A 91 7.88 17.41 -0.03
C LEU A 91 8.38 18.30 1.10
N CYS A 92 8.77 17.75 2.25
CA CYS A 92 9.21 18.55 3.40
C CYS A 92 10.75 18.66 3.50
N THR A 93 11.47 17.58 3.19
CA THR A 93 12.93 17.53 3.32
C THR A 93 13.61 18.57 2.41
N GLY A 94 14.39 19.47 3.01
CA GLY A 94 15.03 20.57 2.28
C GLY A 94 14.10 21.74 1.92
N SER A 95 12.90 21.80 2.51
CA SER A 95 11.93 22.90 2.36
C SER A 95 11.52 23.48 3.72
N SER A 96 10.66 24.51 3.71
CA SER A 96 10.02 25.05 4.93
C SER A 96 8.67 24.41 5.25
N PHE A 97 8.17 23.51 4.40
CA PHE A 97 6.84 22.94 4.53
C PHE A 97 6.76 21.90 5.66
N LYS A 98 5.61 21.87 6.34
CA LYS A 98 5.34 20.95 7.46
C LYS A 98 4.14 20.08 7.15
N SER A 99 4.23 18.81 7.52
CA SER A 99 3.12 17.85 7.40
C SER A 99 2.65 17.36 8.78
N ALA A 100 1.36 17.04 8.88
CA ALA A 100 0.75 16.47 10.09
C ALA A 100 -0.22 15.33 9.76
N ILE A 101 -0.33 14.37 10.69
CA ILE A 101 -1.38 13.33 10.67
C ILE A 101 -2.53 13.77 11.58
N SER A 102 -3.76 13.65 11.08
CA SER A 102 -4.98 13.69 11.90
C SER A 102 -5.88 12.52 11.55
N THR A 103 -5.79 11.45 12.33
CA THR A 103 -6.63 10.24 12.19
C THR A 103 -7.30 9.84 13.50
N GLY A 104 -7.09 10.66 14.54
CA GLY A 104 -7.39 10.44 15.95
C GLY A 104 -8.77 10.92 16.38
N ASP A 105 -8.81 11.40 17.63
CA ASP A 105 -9.95 12.00 18.33
C ASP A 105 -10.99 12.63 17.39
N TYR A 106 -12.19 12.08 17.36
CA TYR A 106 -13.25 12.50 16.44
C TYR A 106 -14.09 13.66 16.98
N ASP A 107 -13.80 14.17 18.17
CA ASP A 107 -14.55 15.27 18.80
C ASP A 107 -13.69 16.55 18.94
N SER A 108 -13.01 16.93 17.85
CA SER A 108 -12.13 18.10 17.82
C SER A 108 -12.05 18.74 16.44
N SER A 109 -12.00 20.07 16.40
CA SER A 109 -11.74 20.89 15.20
C SER A 109 -10.26 20.99 14.82
N ASP A 110 -9.37 20.44 15.65
CA ASP A 110 -7.91 20.44 15.53
C ASP A 110 -7.33 21.78 15.02
N PRO A 111 -7.49 22.90 15.75
CA PRO A 111 -7.01 24.21 15.29
C PRO A 111 -5.50 24.27 15.04
N TRP A 112 -4.73 23.42 15.74
CA TRP A 112 -3.29 23.31 15.59
C TRP A 112 -2.83 22.94 14.17
N LEU A 113 -3.69 22.25 13.39
CA LEU A 113 -3.43 21.88 11.99
C LEU A 113 -3.30 23.10 11.06
N GLN A 114 -3.80 24.27 11.47
CA GLN A 114 -3.70 25.49 10.67
C GLN A 114 -2.26 25.84 10.31
N THR A 115 -1.31 25.52 11.20
CA THR A 115 0.13 25.80 11.07
C THR A 115 0.89 24.84 10.15
N PHE A 116 0.22 23.79 9.63
CA PHE A 116 0.80 22.77 8.75
C PHE A 116 0.34 22.96 7.31
N ASP A 117 1.20 22.69 6.35
CA ASP A 117 0.93 22.89 4.92
C ASP A 117 0.29 21.67 4.26
N ILE A 118 0.56 20.49 4.82
CA ILE A 118 0.05 19.20 4.33
C ILE A 118 -0.59 18.45 5.50
N ILE A 119 -1.83 17.99 5.31
CA ILE A 119 -2.59 17.28 6.34
C ILE A 119 -2.98 15.92 5.78
N VAL A 120 -2.51 14.84 6.42
CA VAL A 120 -2.91 13.47 6.11
C VAL A 120 -4.00 13.05 7.09
N SER A 121 -5.18 12.68 6.59
CA SER A 121 -6.33 12.36 7.43
C SER A 121 -7.08 11.12 6.96
N THR A 122 -7.71 10.40 7.88
CA THR A 122 -8.67 9.35 7.51
C THR A 122 -9.97 9.98 7.03
N ASN A 123 -10.73 9.27 6.20
CA ASN A 123 -12.05 9.74 5.74
C ASN A 123 -12.99 10.09 6.91
N GLU A 124 -13.02 9.25 7.95
CA GLU A 124 -13.85 9.46 9.15
C GLU A 124 -13.41 10.70 9.94
N LYS A 125 -12.10 10.94 10.02
CA LYS A 125 -11.58 12.12 10.72
C LYS A 125 -11.81 13.39 9.91
N ALA A 126 -11.71 13.34 8.58
CA ALA A 126 -12.09 14.45 7.72
C ALA A 126 -13.58 14.80 7.85
N ASP A 127 -14.49 13.81 7.91
CA ASP A 127 -15.91 14.07 8.18
C ASP A 127 -16.11 14.77 9.53
N SER A 128 -15.44 14.29 10.59
CA SER A 128 -15.46 14.94 11.91
C SER A 128 -15.01 16.41 11.81
N LEU A 129 -13.85 16.70 11.20
CA LEU A 129 -13.32 18.05 11.06
C LEU A 129 -14.29 18.98 10.31
N LEU A 130 -14.95 18.46 9.27
CA LEU A 130 -15.99 19.19 8.53
C LEU A 130 -17.21 19.49 9.40
N ARG A 131 -17.67 18.53 10.21
CA ARG A 131 -18.80 18.72 11.15
C ARG A 131 -18.48 19.76 12.22
N HIS A 132 -17.25 19.81 12.71
CA HIS A 132 -16.81 20.78 13.72
C HIS A 132 -16.39 22.14 13.14
N GLY A 133 -16.51 22.35 11.82
CA GLY A 133 -16.26 23.66 11.21
C GLY A 133 -14.81 24.14 11.32
N ALA A 134 -13.85 23.21 11.20
CA ALA A 134 -12.42 23.52 11.23
C ALA A 134 -12.07 24.61 10.18
N GLN A 135 -11.67 25.80 10.65
CA GLN A 135 -11.55 26.99 9.78
C GLN A 135 -10.46 26.84 8.71
N TRP A 136 -9.38 26.13 9.03
CA TRP A 136 -8.25 25.90 8.13
C TRP A 136 -8.62 25.08 6.88
N ILE A 137 -9.78 24.40 6.85
CA ILE A 137 -10.27 23.69 5.67
C ILE A 137 -10.41 24.65 4.49
N LYS A 138 -10.78 25.91 4.73
CA LYS A 138 -10.95 26.93 3.69
C LYS A 138 -9.65 27.31 2.96
N ASP A 139 -8.50 27.01 3.58
CA ASP A 139 -7.18 27.29 3.02
C ASP A 139 -6.68 26.15 2.11
N ILE A 140 -7.41 25.03 2.05
CA ILE A 140 -7.08 23.88 1.21
C ILE A 140 -7.26 24.25 -0.26
N SER A 141 -6.20 24.04 -1.03
CA SER A 141 -6.15 24.26 -2.48
C SER A 141 -6.13 22.96 -3.28
N LEU A 142 -5.76 21.85 -2.65
CA LEU A 142 -5.68 20.52 -3.26
C LEU A 142 -6.21 19.47 -2.27
N VAL A 143 -7.11 18.61 -2.76
CA VAL A 143 -7.60 17.42 -2.06
C VAL A 143 -7.16 16.18 -2.85
N ILE A 144 -6.39 15.30 -2.21
CA ILE A 144 -6.00 14.00 -2.76
C ILE A 144 -6.88 12.94 -2.09
N LEU A 145 -7.56 12.13 -2.89
CA LEU A 145 -8.48 11.08 -2.48
C LEU A 145 -7.84 9.73 -2.76
N ASP A 146 -7.14 9.17 -1.77
CA ASP A 146 -6.51 7.87 -1.92
C ASP A 146 -7.52 6.73 -1.77
N GLU A 147 -7.31 5.66 -2.54
CA GLU A 147 -8.22 4.52 -2.66
C GLU A 147 -9.68 4.92 -2.96
N LEU A 148 -9.88 5.84 -3.93
CA LEU A 148 -11.19 6.35 -4.32
C LEU A 148 -12.19 5.25 -4.73
N HIS A 149 -11.71 4.08 -5.16
CA HIS A 149 -12.55 2.91 -5.43
C HIS A 149 -13.41 2.45 -4.24
N LEU A 150 -13.02 2.81 -3.01
CA LEU A 150 -13.79 2.52 -1.79
C LEU A 150 -15.12 3.26 -1.73
N VAL A 151 -15.42 4.21 -2.63
CA VAL A 151 -16.78 4.75 -2.78
C VAL A 151 -17.79 3.64 -3.05
N ASN A 152 -17.39 2.55 -3.71
CA ASN A 152 -18.25 1.40 -3.98
C ASN A 152 -18.36 0.41 -2.79
N ASP A 153 -17.62 0.64 -1.70
CA ASP A 153 -17.66 -0.21 -0.52
C ASP A 153 -18.92 0.06 0.33
N SER A 154 -19.62 -0.99 0.75
CA SER A 154 -20.90 -0.85 1.48
C SER A 154 -20.75 -0.25 2.89
N GLU A 155 -19.59 -0.38 3.52
CA GLU A 155 -19.35 0.10 4.89
C GLU A 155 -18.69 1.48 4.88
N ARG A 156 -17.69 1.67 4.02
CA ARG A 156 -16.85 2.88 3.99
C ARG A 156 -17.23 3.90 2.92
N GLY A 157 -17.85 3.44 1.84
CA GLY A 157 -18.27 4.28 0.71
C GLY A 157 -19.14 5.46 1.12
N PRO A 158 -20.18 5.29 1.97
CA PRO A 158 -21.04 6.40 2.39
C PRO A 158 -20.26 7.54 3.07
N THR A 159 -19.29 7.22 3.92
CA THR A 159 -18.46 8.23 4.59
C THR A 159 -17.61 9.00 3.59
N LEU A 160 -16.92 8.29 2.69
CA LEU A 160 -16.07 8.90 1.66
C LEU A 160 -16.90 9.81 0.73
N GLU A 161 -18.08 9.34 0.30
CA GLU A 161 -18.99 10.10 -0.55
C GLU A 161 -19.44 11.41 0.11
N ILE A 162 -19.83 11.35 1.40
CA ILE A 162 -20.25 12.53 2.17
C ILE A 162 -19.09 13.53 2.32
N VAL A 163 -17.89 13.05 2.63
CA VAL A 163 -16.69 13.89 2.78
C VAL A 163 -16.38 14.62 1.48
N ILE A 164 -16.32 13.90 0.36
CA ILE A 164 -16.06 14.50 -0.96
C ILE A 164 -17.14 15.52 -1.30
N THR A 165 -18.43 15.18 -1.12
CA THR A 165 -19.55 16.08 -1.40
C THR A 165 -19.45 17.38 -0.62
N ARG A 166 -19.15 17.29 0.69
CA ARG A 166 -19.00 18.47 1.56
C ARG A 166 -17.78 19.30 1.19
N LEU A 167 -16.63 18.65 0.94
CA LEU A 167 -15.42 19.34 0.52
C LEU A 167 -15.67 20.11 -0.78
N ARG A 168 -16.31 19.52 -1.79
CA ARG A 168 -16.62 20.21 -3.06
C ARG A 168 -17.52 21.41 -2.89
N ARG A 169 -18.47 21.32 -1.96
CA ARG A 169 -19.34 22.45 -1.64
C ARG A 169 -18.59 23.59 -0.94
N ILE A 170 -17.65 23.27 -0.05
CA ILE A 170 -16.88 24.27 0.72
C ILE A 170 -15.71 24.83 -0.11
N LEU A 171 -15.11 24.01 -0.96
CA LEU A 171 -13.89 24.25 -1.73
C LEU A 171 -14.12 24.08 -3.24
N PRO A 172 -15.06 24.81 -3.86
CA PRO A 172 -15.40 24.62 -5.27
C PRO A 172 -14.26 24.96 -6.25
N LYS A 173 -13.20 25.62 -5.76
CA LYS A 173 -12.01 26.00 -6.54
C LYS A 173 -10.78 25.14 -6.24
N ALA A 174 -10.86 24.23 -5.28
CA ALA A 174 -9.74 23.32 -5.01
C ALA A 174 -9.60 22.30 -6.14
N GLN A 175 -8.37 21.86 -6.39
CA GLN A 175 -8.12 20.71 -7.25
C GLN A 175 -8.46 19.42 -6.50
N TYR A 176 -9.05 18.46 -7.19
CA TYR A 176 -9.36 17.12 -6.69
C TYR A 176 -8.60 16.07 -7.50
N ILE A 177 -7.75 15.29 -6.84
CA ILE A 177 -7.01 14.19 -7.44
C ILE A 177 -7.49 12.89 -6.80
N GLY A 178 -8.14 12.03 -7.60
CA GLY A 178 -8.55 10.68 -7.19
C GLY A 178 -7.48 9.65 -7.54
N LEU A 179 -7.01 8.90 -6.56
CA LEU A 179 -6.13 7.76 -6.78
C LEU A 179 -6.94 6.49 -6.56
N SER A 180 -7.00 5.64 -7.58
CA SER A 180 -7.86 4.46 -7.54
C SER A 180 -7.15 3.25 -8.15
N ALA A 181 -7.45 2.06 -7.60
CA ALA A 181 -7.33 0.83 -8.37
C ALA A 181 -8.24 0.88 -9.61
N THR A 182 -8.12 -0.10 -10.49
CA THR A 182 -8.97 -0.24 -11.67
C THR A 182 -10.44 -0.39 -11.23
N ILE A 183 -11.31 0.52 -11.69
CA ILE A 183 -12.74 0.53 -11.37
C ILE A 183 -13.58 0.69 -12.64
N SER A 184 -14.70 -0.01 -12.70
CA SER A 184 -15.60 0.01 -13.86
C SER A 184 -16.37 1.33 -14.00
N ASN A 185 -16.74 1.96 -12.89
CA ASN A 185 -17.48 3.22 -12.83
C ASN A 185 -16.60 4.47 -12.71
N ALA A 186 -15.35 4.41 -13.20
CA ALA A 186 -14.43 5.56 -13.12
C ALA A 186 -14.99 6.81 -13.84
N GLU A 187 -15.75 6.63 -14.93
CA GLU A 187 -16.33 7.73 -15.69
C GLU A 187 -17.40 8.47 -14.89
N ASP A 188 -18.29 7.74 -14.22
CA ASP A 188 -19.33 8.34 -13.36
C ASP A 188 -18.71 9.18 -12.23
N LEU A 189 -17.62 8.67 -11.64
CA LEU A 189 -16.85 9.42 -10.64
C LEU A 189 -16.13 10.63 -11.27
N GLY A 190 -15.67 10.51 -12.51
CA GLY A 190 -15.07 11.59 -13.29
C GLY A 190 -16.08 12.71 -13.54
N GLU A 191 -17.27 12.38 -14.02
CA GLU A 191 -18.37 13.32 -14.20
C GLU A 191 -18.76 13.98 -12.88
N TRP A 192 -18.90 13.16 -11.82
CA TRP A 192 -19.20 13.69 -10.50
C TRP A 192 -18.14 14.72 -10.10
N LEU A 193 -16.85 14.37 -10.07
CA LEU A 193 -15.75 15.23 -9.64
C LEU A 193 -15.37 16.35 -10.63
N ASN A 194 -15.99 16.38 -11.82
CA ASN A 194 -15.53 17.18 -12.96
C ASN A 194 -14.03 16.95 -13.21
N ALA A 195 -13.64 15.69 -13.31
CA ALA A 195 -12.27 15.22 -13.39
C ALA A 195 -12.02 14.42 -14.67
N LYS A 196 -10.83 14.61 -15.27
CA LYS A 196 -10.36 13.76 -16.37
C LYS A 196 -9.97 12.40 -15.82
N VAL A 197 -10.49 11.34 -16.42
CA VAL A 197 -10.20 9.97 -16.01
C VAL A 197 -9.05 9.43 -16.84
N ILE A 198 -8.03 8.94 -16.17
CA ILE A 198 -6.86 8.32 -16.78
C ILE A 198 -6.86 6.85 -16.35
N LYS A 199 -7.11 5.98 -17.32
CA LYS A 199 -7.13 4.53 -17.14
C LYS A 199 -5.89 3.93 -17.78
N SER A 200 -5.18 3.12 -17.02
CA SER A 200 -4.03 2.38 -17.54
C SER A 200 -3.85 1.08 -16.77
N ASP A 201 -3.68 -0.02 -17.50
CA ASP A 201 -3.36 -1.34 -16.93
C ASP A 201 -1.85 -1.57 -16.78
N TRP A 202 -1.04 -0.54 -17.08
CA TRP A 202 0.41 -0.62 -17.03
C TRP A 202 0.91 -0.94 -15.61
N ARG A 203 1.88 -1.85 -15.52
CA ARG A 203 2.58 -2.23 -14.28
C ARG A 203 4.08 -2.23 -14.51
N PRO A 204 4.90 -1.80 -13.52
CA PRO A 204 6.36 -1.88 -13.62
C PRO A 204 6.86 -3.32 -13.66
N VAL A 205 6.14 -4.22 -13.00
CA VAL A 205 6.36 -5.67 -13.05
C VAL A 205 5.10 -6.29 -13.63
N PRO A 206 5.17 -6.96 -14.79
CA PRO A 206 4.02 -7.65 -15.36
C PRO A 206 3.43 -8.64 -14.36
N LEU A 207 2.11 -8.64 -14.25
CA LEU A 207 1.38 -9.63 -13.47
C LEU A 207 1.01 -10.79 -14.41
N LYS A 208 1.37 -12.01 -14.03
CA LYS A 208 0.89 -13.23 -14.68
C LYS A 208 -0.08 -13.94 -13.73
N GLU A 209 -1.31 -14.10 -14.17
CA GLU A 209 -2.35 -14.82 -13.44
C GLU A 209 -2.46 -16.24 -13.99
N GLY A 210 -2.60 -17.22 -13.10
CA GLY A 210 -2.64 -18.62 -13.50
C GLY A 210 -3.23 -19.53 -12.44
N VAL A 211 -3.65 -20.71 -12.86
CA VAL A 211 -4.26 -21.74 -12.02
C VAL A 211 -3.21 -22.80 -11.70
N LEU A 212 -2.93 -22.98 -10.42
CA LEU A 212 -2.06 -24.03 -9.92
C LEU A 212 -2.84 -25.35 -9.79
N THR A 213 -2.48 -26.35 -10.60
CA THR A 213 -3.05 -27.70 -10.56
C THR A 213 -1.92 -28.73 -10.50
N ASP A 214 -1.96 -29.61 -9.49
CA ASP A 214 -0.94 -30.62 -9.21
C ASP A 214 0.48 -30.04 -9.14
N SER A 215 1.27 -30.20 -10.20
CA SER A 215 2.64 -29.68 -10.33
C SER A 215 2.79 -28.73 -11.51
N THR A 216 1.71 -28.09 -11.94
CA THR A 216 1.69 -27.19 -13.09
C THR A 216 0.95 -25.90 -12.77
N ILE A 217 1.43 -24.78 -13.32
CA ILE A 217 0.74 -23.50 -13.31
C ILE A 217 0.38 -23.19 -14.75
N GLU A 218 -0.92 -23.14 -15.05
CA GLU A 218 -1.44 -22.72 -16.35
C GLU A 218 -1.80 -21.24 -16.27
N PHE A 219 -1.09 -20.39 -17.01
CA PHE A 219 -1.31 -18.95 -17.05
C PHE A 219 -2.39 -18.55 -18.07
N GLU A 220 -2.99 -17.37 -17.88
CA GLU A 220 -4.05 -16.85 -18.76
C GLU A 220 -3.60 -16.68 -20.23
N ASP A 221 -2.30 -16.43 -20.46
CA ASP A 221 -1.71 -16.34 -21.79
C ASP A 221 -1.47 -17.71 -22.46
N GLY A 222 -1.83 -18.81 -21.78
CA GLY A 222 -1.64 -20.19 -22.23
C GLY A 222 -0.24 -20.75 -21.94
N GLU A 223 0.66 -19.98 -21.32
CA GLU A 223 1.94 -20.50 -20.86
C GLU A 223 1.72 -21.51 -19.72
N ILE A 224 2.45 -22.62 -19.75
CA ILE A 224 2.43 -23.62 -18.69
C ILE A 224 3.81 -23.66 -18.03
N LYS A 225 3.87 -23.41 -16.72
CA LYS A 225 5.07 -23.62 -15.89
C LYS A 225 4.96 -24.93 -15.14
N GLU A 226 5.84 -25.88 -15.46
CA GLU A 226 6.00 -27.11 -14.69
C GLU A 226 6.83 -26.84 -13.42
N LEU A 227 6.40 -27.45 -12.32
CA LEU A 227 7.05 -27.39 -11.01
C LEU A 227 7.64 -28.75 -10.67
N ASN A 228 8.80 -28.76 -10.03
CA ASN A 228 9.33 -29.99 -9.44
C ASN A 228 8.40 -30.49 -8.33
N VAL A 229 8.22 -31.80 -8.22
CA VAL A 229 7.41 -32.43 -7.16
C VAL A 229 8.27 -32.65 -5.93
N LEU A 230 8.36 -31.61 -5.10
CA LEU A 230 9.15 -31.52 -3.87
C LEU A 230 8.31 -31.84 -2.63
N HIS A 231 6.98 -31.73 -2.73
CA HIS A 231 6.05 -31.99 -1.63
C HIS A 231 4.67 -32.43 -2.11
N LYS A 232 3.95 -33.24 -1.32
CA LYS A 232 2.61 -33.78 -1.66
C LYS A 232 1.50 -32.74 -1.66
N ASN A 233 1.61 -31.73 -0.81
CA ASN A 233 0.67 -30.61 -0.79
C ASN A 233 1.05 -29.60 -1.89
N VAL A 234 0.12 -29.37 -2.83
CA VAL A 234 0.30 -28.52 -4.01
C VAL A 234 0.75 -27.09 -3.68
N VAL A 235 0.16 -26.48 -2.63
CA VAL A 235 0.52 -25.12 -2.20
C VAL A 235 1.94 -25.09 -1.66
N VAL A 236 2.29 -26.02 -0.77
CA VAL A 236 3.66 -26.14 -0.24
C VAL A 236 4.64 -26.44 -1.37
N ASN A 237 4.27 -27.28 -2.34
CA ASN A 237 5.11 -27.60 -3.48
C ASN A 237 5.47 -26.36 -4.31
N ALA A 238 4.48 -25.53 -4.63
CA ALA A 238 4.69 -24.28 -5.34
C ALA A 238 5.60 -23.32 -4.55
N ILE A 239 5.38 -23.21 -3.23
CA ILE A 239 6.22 -22.38 -2.36
C ILE A 239 7.68 -22.82 -2.42
N LEU A 240 7.95 -24.12 -2.28
CA LEU A 240 9.31 -24.66 -2.30
C LEU A 240 10.03 -24.33 -3.61
N ASN A 241 9.36 -24.48 -4.75
CA ASN A 241 9.94 -24.15 -6.07
C ASN A 241 10.27 -22.65 -6.18
N ILE A 242 9.38 -21.76 -5.74
CA ILE A 242 9.62 -20.31 -5.82
C ILE A 242 10.72 -19.85 -4.86
N VAL A 243 10.81 -20.45 -3.68
CA VAL A 243 11.86 -20.11 -2.72
C VAL A 243 13.22 -20.63 -3.19
N GLU A 244 13.29 -21.81 -3.82
CA GLU A 244 14.51 -22.28 -4.50
C GLU A 244 15.00 -21.32 -5.59
N GLU A 245 14.08 -20.65 -6.30
CA GLU A 245 14.38 -19.58 -7.27
C GLU A 245 14.77 -18.23 -6.60
N GLY A 246 14.93 -18.21 -5.27
CA GLY A 246 15.23 -17.00 -4.48
C GLY A 246 14.05 -16.04 -4.33
N GLY A 247 12.82 -16.50 -4.60
CA GLY A 247 11.60 -15.71 -4.45
C GLY A 247 10.99 -15.77 -3.05
N GLN A 248 10.11 -14.82 -2.76
CA GLN A 248 9.22 -14.86 -1.59
C GLN A 248 7.79 -15.12 -2.05
N VAL A 249 7.01 -15.79 -1.20
CA VAL A 249 5.61 -16.13 -1.49
C VAL A 249 4.67 -15.54 -0.44
N LEU A 250 3.61 -14.89 -0.89
CA LEU A 250 2.50 -14.46 -0.05
C LEU A 250 1.31 -15.39 -0.30
N VAL A 251 0.77 -16.00 0.75
CA VAL A 251 -0.32 -16.98 0.64
C VAL A 251 -1.57 -16.40 1.29
N PHE A 252 -2.68 -16.30 0.57
CA PHE A 252 -3.97 -15.92 1.13
C PHE A 252 -4.82 -17.13 1.49
N ALA A 253 -5.13 -17.23 2.78
CA ALA A 253 -5.99 -18.25 3.37
C ALA A 253 -7.32 -17.66 3.85
N SER A 254 -8.41 -18.40 3.70
CA SER A 254 -9.77 -17.90 3.97
C SER A 254 -10.08 -17.68 5.46
N THR A 255 -9.32 -18.29 6.37
CA THR A 255 -9.54 -18.20 7.82
C THR A 255 -8.23 -18.11 8.57
N ARG A 256 -8.26 -17.58 9.80
CA ARG A 256 -7.09 -17.48 10.69
C ARG A 256 -6.47 -18.85 10.95
N LYS A 257 -7.30 -19.84 11.28
CA LYS A 257 -6.87 -21.21 11.52
C LYS A 257 -6.16 -21.81 10.31
N LYS A 258 -6.69 -21.62 9.10
CA LYS A 258 -6.01 -22.10 7.88
C LYS A 258 -4.69 -21.38 7.64
N ALA A 259 -4.61 -20.09 7.94
CA ALA A 259 -3.37 -19.34 7.83
C ALA A 259 -2.28 -19.92 8.75
N GLU A 260 -2.63 -20.19 10.02
CA GLU A 260 -1.76 -20.88 10.97
C GLU A 260 -1.37 -22.29 10.47
N ASP A 261 -2.35 -23.13 10.11
CA ASP A 261 -2.13 -24.51 9.65
C ASP A 261 -1.19 -24.58 8.44
N TYR A 262 -1.34 -23.68 7.46
CA TYR A 262 -0.43 -23.60 6.32
C TYR A 262 0.96 -23.14 6.73
N ALA A 263 1.09 -22.11 7.59
CA ALA A 263 2.39 -21.65 8.07
C ALA A 263 3.17 -22.76 8.79
N TYR A 264 2.50 -23.57 9.61
CA TYR A 264 3.11 -24.76 10.24
C TYR A 264 3.61 -25.78 9.20
N LYS A 265 2.80 -26.11 8.20
CA LYS A 265 3.19 -27.06 7.14
C LYS A 265 4.37 -26.56 6.31
N ILE A 266 4.41 -25.27 6.01
CA ILE A 266 5.49 -24.64 5.24
C ILE A 266 6.78 -24.64 6.07
N ALA A 267 6.71 -24.24 7.35
CA ALA A 267 7.86 -24.28 8.25
C ALA A 267 8.43 -25.70 8.42
N GLN A 268 7.57 -26.71 8.50
CA GLN A 268 8.00 -28.11 8.52
C GLN A 268 8.76 -28.47 7.23
N ALA A 269 8.22 -28.13 6.07
CA ALA A 269 8.86 -28.42 4.79
C ALA A 269 10.22 -27.72 4.62
N PHE A 270 10.35 -26.47 5.09
CA PHE A 270 11.65 -25.76 5.10
C PHE A 270 12.67 -26.38 6.05
N ASN A 271 12.24 -26.97 7.17
CA ASN A 271 13.14 -27.69 8.07
C ASN A 271 13.57 -29.06 7.53
N GLU A 272 12.70 -29.73 6.76
CA GLU A 272 13.04 -31.00 6.10
C GLU A 272 14.01 -30.79 4.92
N ARG A 273 14.06 -29.59 4.33
CA ARG A 273 14.94 -29.23 3.21
C ARG A 273 15.88 -28.09 3.57
N LEU A 274 16.98 -28.46 4.22
CA LEU A 274 17.99 -27.54 4.76
C LEU A 274 18.72 -26.71 3.68
N ASP A 275 18.61 -27.10 2.41
CA ASP A 275 19.19 -26.43 1.24
C ASP A 275 18.39 -25.20 0.77
N ILE A 276 17.15 -25.03 1.24
CA ILE A 276 16.26 -23.94 0.80
C ILE A 276 16.57 -22.61 1.50
N ILE A 277 16.92 -22.68 2.79
CA ILE A 277 17.20 -21.50 3.61
C ILE A 277 18.63 -21.64 4.11
N SER A 278 19.50 -20.75 3.65
CA SER A 278 20.92 -20.79 4.00
C SER A 278 21.15 -20.59 5.50
N TRP A 279 22.33 -20.95 5.98
CA TRP A 279 22.66 -20.74 7.38
C TRP A 279 22.64 -19.24 7.75
N GLU A 280 23.15 -18.37 6.87
CA GLU A 280 23.13 -16.92 7.06
C GLU A 280 21.69 -16.38 7.12
N GLU A 281 20.81 -16.89 6.26
CA GLU A 281 19.39 -16.52 6.29
C GLU A 281 18.71 -16.98 7.59
N ARG A 282 19.04 -18.17 8.09
CA ARG A 282 18.54 -18.65 9.39
C ARG A 282 19.01 -17.79 10.54
N GLU A 283 20.27 -17.33 10.54
CA GLU A 283 20.75 -16.41 11.58
C GLU A 283 20.02 -15.06 11.52
N MET A 284 19.75 -14.50 10.33
CA MET A 284 18.92 -13.30 10.20
C MET A 284 17.47 -13.53 10.69
N LEU A 285 16.89 -14.69 10.40
CA LEU A 285 15.54 -15.05 10.91
C LEU A 285 15.53 -15.19 12.44
N ARG A 286 16.63 -15.63 13.05
CA ARG A 286 16.77 -15.72 14.51
C ARG A 286 16.75 -14.36 15.20
N GLU A 287 17.25 -13.31 14.55
CA GLU A 287 17.18 -11.95 15.08
C GLU A 287 15.70 -11.54 15.27
N TYR A 288 14.87 -11.72 14.24
CA TYR A 288 13.43 -11.47 14.32
C TYR A 288 12.69 -12.39 15.30
N SER A 289 13.07 -13.67 15.35
CA SER A 289 12.55 -14.64 16.33
C SER A 289 12.83 -14.18 17.78
N THR A 290 14.05 -13.69 18.02
CA THR A 290 14.47 -13.17 19.33
C THR A 290 13.74 -11.89 19.69
N GLU A 291 13.56 -10.98 18.73
CA GLU A 291 12.79 -9.74 18.90
C GLU A 291 11.35 -10.05 19.33
N LEU A 292 10.67 -10.99 18.65
CA LEU A 292 9.31 -11.42 19.00
C LEU A 292 9.21 -11.88 20.45
N ILE A 293 10.14 -12.76 20.87
CA ILE A 293 10.16 -13.31 22.24
C ILE A 293 10.46 -12.22 23.27
N SER A 294 11.29 -11.24 22.92
CA SER A 294 11.66 -10.13 23.82
C SER A 294 10.50 -9.16 24.09
N GLU A 295 9.63 -8.94 23.12
CA GLU A 295 8.44 -8.08 23.26
C GLU A 295 7.38 -8.74 24.16
N GLU A 296 7.10 -10.03 23.97
CA GLU A 296 6.20 -10.78 24.85
C GLU A 296 6.53 -12.27 24.87
N ARG A 297 6.96 -12.78 26.03
CA ARG A 297 7.20 -14.21 26.19
C ARG A 297 5.92 -14.95 26.58
N SER A 298 5.24 -15.49 25.58
CA SER A 298 4.09 -16.40 25.75
C SER A 298 4.30 -17.68 24.93
N GLY A 299 3.58 -18.77 25.27
CA GLY A 299 3.62 -20.00 24.48
C GLY A 299 3.16 -19.79 23.03
N PHE A 300 2.27 -18.81 22.80
CA PHE A 300 1.87 -18.40 21.45
C PHE A 300 3.02 -17.71 20.72
N THR A 301 3.68 -16.74 21.35
CA THR A 301 4.80 -16.01 20.75
C THR A 301 5.98 -16.93 20.48
N GLU A 302 6.31 -17.85 21.39
CA GLU A 302 7.39 -18.83 21.19
C GLU A 302 7.10 -19.74 19.99
N ASN A 303 5.84 -20.13 19.77
CA ASN A 303 5.45 -20.90 18.60
C ASN A 303 5.57 -20.08 17.31
N LEU A 304 5.11 -18.82 17.30
CA LEU A 304 5.25 -17.94 16.15
C LEU A 304 6.73 -17.66 15.83
N ALA A 305 7.56 -17.44 16.84
CA ALA A 305 9.00 -17.22 16.71
C ALA A 305 9.71 -18.43 16.07
N ARG A 306 9.33 -19.65 16.44
CA ARG A 306 9.84 -20.88 15.79
C ARG A 306 9.46 -20.98 14.31
N LEU A 307 8.26 -20.55 13.94
CA LEU A 307 7.87 -20.50 12.53
C LEU A 307 8.73 -19.48 11.78
N VAL A 308 8.89 -18.28 12.35
CA VAL A 308 9.72 -17.22 11.76
C VAL A 308 11.15 -17.68 11.58
N GLU A 309 11.76 -18.31 12.59
CA GLU A 309 13.11 -18.90 12.48
C GLU A 309 13.21 -19.95 11.37
N ALA A 310 12.13 -20.72 11.13
CA ALA A 310 12.05 -21.67 10.04
C ALA A 310 11.77 -21.04 8.66
N GLY A 311 11.55 -19.72 8.59
CA GLY A 311 11.33 -18.98 7.34
C GLY A 311 9.87 -18.79 6.92
N ALA A 312 8.90 -19.15 7.77
CA ALA A 312 7.48 -18.99 7.50
C ALA A 312 6.74 -18.25 8.63
N ALA A 313 5.69 -17.50 8.33
CA ALA A 313 4.83 -16.93 9.37
C ALA A 313 3.37 -16.89 8.91
N PHE A 314 2.46 -16.68 9.86
CA PHE A 314 1.06 -16.34 9.56
C PHE A 314 0.77 -14.89 9.95
N HIS A 315 -0.19 -14.24 9.27
CA HIS A 315 -0.59 -12.85 9.53
C HIS A 315 -2.10 -12.68 9.49
N HIS A 316 -2.68 -12.21 10.59
CA HIS A 316 -4.11 -11.88 10.65
C HIS A 316 -4.43 -10.90 11.78
N ALA A 317 -5.66 -10.37 11.77
CA ALA A 317 -6.13 -9.40 12.76
C ALA A 317 -6.06 -9.86 14.23
N GLY A 318 -6.02 -11.18 14.49
CA GLY A 318 -5.83 -11.74 15.84
C GLY A 318 -4.42 -11.57 16.42
N LEU A 319 -3.43 -11.17 15.61
CA LEU A 319 -2.08 -10.87 16.10
C LEU A 319 -2.04 -9.49 16.76
N ALA A 320 -1.29 -9.38 17.85
CA ALA A 320 -0.89 -8.11 18.42
C ALA A 320 -0.15 -7.23 17.38
N SER A 321 -0.17 -5.92 17.59
CA SER A 321 0.40 -4.98 16.61
C SER A 321 1.91 -5.16 16.41
N TYR A 322 2.65 -5.52 17.46
CA TYR A 322 4.09 -5.73 17.38
C TYR A 322 4.43 -7.01 16.59
N HIS A 323 3.70 -8.11 16.79
CA HIS A 323 3.83 -9.33 15.98
C HIS A 323 3.71 -9.03 14.48
N ARG A 324 2.65 -8.29 14.11
CA ARG A 324 2.41 -7.91 12.71
C ARG A 324 3.56 -7.08 12.15
N LYS A 325 4.00 -6.06 12.90
CA LYS A 325 5.10 -5.18 12.49
C LYS A 325 6.39 -5.96 12.22
N ILE A 326 6.78 -6.86 13.12
CA ILE A 326 8.02 -7.64 12.99
C ILE A 326 7.94 -8.59 11.78
N ILE A 327 6.80 -9.27 11.58
CA ILE A 327 6.60 -10.15 10.42
C ILE A 327 6.65 -9.37 9.11
N GLU A 328 5.97 -8.21 9.06
CA GLU A 328 5.96 -7.34 7.89
C GLU A 328 7.34 -6.80 7.55
N GLU A 329 8.14 -6.45 8.57
CA GLU A 329 9.52 -6.00 8.41
C GLU A 329 10.44 -7.12 7.90
N ALA A 330 10.38 -8.30 8.54
CA ALA A 330 11.15 -9.47 8.11
C ALA A 330 10.84 -9.89 6.66
N PHE A 331 9.57 -9.79 6.26
CA PHE A 331 9.16 -10.06 4.87
C PHE A 331 9.62 -8.95 3.92
N ARG A 332 9.47 -7.67 4.28
CA ARG A 332 9.91 -6.54 3.44
C ARG A 332 11.42 -6.56 3.20
N ASN A 333 12.20 -6.96 4.20
CA ASN A 333 13.65 -7.09 4.14
C ASN A 333 14.13 -8.36 3.42
N ARG A 334 13.20 -9.15 2.84
CA ARG A 334 13.48 -10.39 2.09
C ARG A 334 14.10 -11.54 2.90
N VAL A 335 14.07 -11.42 4.22
CA VAL A 335 14.59 -12.44 5.14
C VAL A 335 13.56 -13.56 5.28
N LEU A 336 12.30 -13.20 5.58
CA LEU A 336 11.20 -14.16 5.71
C LEU A 336 10.71 -14.65 4.34
N LYS A 337 10.71 -15.97 4.10
CA LYS A 337 10.43 -16.54 2.77
C LYS A 337 8.95 -16.63 2.44
N THR A 338 8.10 -16.87 3.44
CA THR A 338 6.66 -17.01 3.21
C THR A 338 5.84 -16.42 4.34
N VAL A 339 4.78 -15.68 3.97
CA VAL A 339 3.74 -15.22 4.90
C VAL A 339 2.39 -15.78 4.44
N VAL A 340 1.66 -16.39 5.36
CA VAL A 340 0.28 -16.86 5.12
C VAL A 340 -0.69 -15.91 5.82
N ALA A 341 -1.50 -15.19 5.05
CA ALA A 341 -2.35 -14.13 5.55
C ALA A 341 -3.83 -14.36 5.29
N THR A 342 -4.67 -13.76 6.14
CA THR A 342 -6.10 -13.57 5.80
C THR A 342 -6.28 -12.35 4.88
N PRO A 343 -7.36 -12.26 4.08
CA PRO A 343 -7.59 -11.15 3.13
C PRO A 343 -7.55 -9.76 3.76
N THR A 344 -7.75 -9.64 5.07
CA THR A 344 -7.59 -8.38 5.82
C THR A 344 -6.21 -7.73 5.65
N LEU A 345 -5.18 -8.50 5.31
CA LEU A 345 -3.84 -7.96 5.01
C LEU A 345 -3.79 -7.24 3.65
N ALA A 346 -4.62 -7.66 2.68
CA ALA A 346 -4.57 -7.15 1.31
C ALA A 346 -4.89 -5.66 1.19
N ALA A 347 -5.58 -5.09 2.18
CA ALA A 347 -6.04 -3.70 2.16
C ALA A 347 -5.12 -2.71 2.90
N GLY A 348 -3.98 -3.14 3.47
CA GLY A 348 -3.29 -2.28 4.44
C GLY A 348 -1.78 -2.37 4.57
N VAL A 349 -1.08 -3.24 3.82
CA VAL A 349 0.39 -3.36 3.92
C VAL A 349 1.03 -3.61 2.56
N ASN A 350 2.07 -2.84 2.24
CA ASN A 350 2.90 -3.03 1.06
C ASN A 350 3.93 -4.16 1.25
N LEU A 351 3.55 -5.39 0.88
CA LEU A 351 4.39 -6.59 0.95
C LEU A 351 4.55 -7.21 -0.45
N PRO A 352 5.55 -6.77 -1.25
CA PRO A 352 5.79 -7.35 -2.56
C PRO A 352 6.29 -8.79 -2.44
N ALA A 353 5.73 -9.69 -3.24
CA ALA A 353 6.11 -11.09 -3.32
C ALA A 353 6.32 -11.49 -4.78
N ARG A 354 7.19 -12.49 -5.05
CA ARG A 354 7.36 -13.03 -6.41
C ARG A 354 6.14 -13.83 -6.85
N MET A 355 5.47 -14.49 -5.91
CA MET A 355 4.23 -15.22 -6.14
C MET A 355 3.23 -14.89 -5.05
N VAL A 356 1.97 -14.71 -5.46
CA VAL A 356 0.82 -14.65 -4.56
C VAL A 356 -0.04 -15.88 -4.81
N LEU A 357 -0.29 -16.69 -3.77
CA LEU A 357 -1.11 -17.89 -3.86
C LEU A 357 -2.45 -17.64 -3.16
N ILE A 358 -3.56 -17.82 -3.86
CA ILE A 358 -4.90 -17.79 -3.27
C ILE A 358 -5.35 -19.24 -3.09
N THR A 359 -5.43 -19.68 -1.83
CA THR A 359 -5.70 -21.10 -1.54
C THR A 359 -7.15 -21.51 -1.78
N GLU A 360 -8.08 -20.56 -1.73
CA GLU A 360 -9.51 -20.77 -1.89
C GLU A 360 -10.14 -19.59 -2.62
N VAL A 361 -10.86 -19.86 -3.70
CA VAL A 361 -11.74 -18.91 -4.39
C VAL A 361 -13.17 -19.26 -3.96
N LYS A 362 -13.91 -18.28 -3.44
CA LYS A 362 -15.31 -18.48 -3.01
C LYS A 362 -16.28 -18.35 -4.17
#